data_AF-A0AAU6UC41-F1
#
_entry.id   AF-A0AAU6UC41-F1
#
_cell.length_a   1.000
_cell.length_b   1.000
_cell.length_c   1.000
_cell.angle_alpha   90.00
_cell.angle_beta   90.00
_cell.angle_gamma   90.00
#
_symmetry.space_group_name_H-M   'P 1'
#
loop_
_entity.id
_entity.type
_entity.pdbx_description
1 polymer ?
#
loop_
_entity_poly.entity_id
_entity_poly.type
_entity_poly.pdbx_seq_one_letter_code
_entity_poly.pdbx_strand_id
1 'polypeptide(L)'
;MFVFDVTGVAGERAEIRVQALDWGQTGPVTFSCDDDKLAVLLLTDCRCDAVGFFNLLAGSKPLYVEQWLSYLQETGRIARQSSQLESPAQTDYLARAGFEHEELNALLGQIYQVAGFNRLQINRYLKNRHNPTTLATRYDQKELERYRQLNDIILTLLKLKRPQ
;
A
#
# COMPACT_ATOMS: atom_id res chain seq x y z
N MET A 1 1.31 4.32 1.54
CA MET A 1 1.50 2.86 1.64
C MET A 1 0.28 2.23 2.29
N PHE A 2 -0.07 1.02 1.88
CA PHE A 2 -1.10 0.19 2.50
C PHE A 2 -0.42 -0.97 3.22
N VAL A 3 -0.81 -1.21 4.46
CA VAL A 3 -0.31 -2.32 5.29
C VAL A 3 -1.50 -3.21 5.62
N PHE A 4 -1.39 -4.49 5.31
CA PHE A 4 -2.41 -5.48 5.61
C PHE A 4 -1.88 -6.44 6.67
N ASP A 5 -2.49 -6.41 7.85
CA ASP A 5 -2.23 -7.36 8.93
C ASP A 5 -3.17 -8.55 8.78
N VAL A 6 -2.62 -9.76 8.83
CA VAL A 6 -3.37 -11.00 8.69
C VAL A 6 -3.12 -11.89 9.91
N THR A 7 -4.20 -12.48 10.43
CA THR A 7 -4.15 -13.51 11.46
C THR A 7 -4.68 -14.82 10.89
N GLY A 8 -3.84 -15.85 10.90
CA GLY A 8 -4.16 -17.23 10.53
C GLY A 8 -5.16 -17.88 11.50
N VAL A 9 -5.66 -19.06 11.14
CA VAL A 9 -6.70 -19.76 11.92
C VAL A 9 -6.16 -20.23 13.28
N ALA A 10 -4.88 -20.56 13.39
CA ALA A 10 -4.25 -20.96 14.65
C ALA A 10 -3.54 -19.78 15.37
N GLY A 11 -3.70 -18.55 14.87
CA GLY A 11 -3.13 -17.34 15.47
C GLY A 11 -1.79 -16.90 14.87
N GLU A 12 -1.34 -17.55 13.80
CA GLU A 12 -0.17 -17.17 13.00
C GLU A 12 -0.35 -15.75 12.44
N ARG A 13 0.74 -15.06 12.14
CA ARG A 13 0.70 -13.66 11.70
C ARG A 13 1.44 -13.47 10.39
N ALA A 14 0.86 -12.62 9.55
CA ALA A 14 1.50 -12.14 8.34
C ALA A 14 1.22 -10.66 8.14
N GLU A 15 2.12 -10.01 7.41
CA GLU A 15 1.99 -8.63 7.01
C GLU A 15 2.32 -8.49 5.53
N ILE A 16 1.42 -7.85 4.79
CA ILE A 16 1.60 -7.50 3.38
C ILE A 16 1.63 -5.97 3.27
N ARG A 17 2.73 -5.41 2.79
CA ARG A 17 2.85 -3.97 2.51
C ARG A 17 2.83 -3.72 1.02
N VAL A 18 1.92 -2.86 0.56
CA VAL A 18 1.86 -2.41 -0.84
C VAL A 18 2.21 -0.94 -0.91
N GLN A 19 3.31 -0.64 -1.60
CA GLN A 19 3.76 0.73 -1.80
C GLN A 19 2.96 1.40 -2.92
N ALA A 20 1.82 1.96 -2.55
CA ALA A 20 0.99 2.78 -3.43
C ALA A 20 0.38 3.95 -2.64
N LEU A 21 0.11 5.04 -3.36
CA LEU A 21 -0.63 6.19 -2.83
C LEU A 21 -2.14 6.04 -3.02
N ASP A 22 -2.58 5.38 -4.09
CA ASP A 22 -3.98 5.09 -4.40
C ASP A 22 -4.27 3.58 -4.33
N TRP A 23 -5.50 3.21 -4.00
CA TRP A 23 -5.95 1.83 -3.88
C TRP A 23 -5.97 1.09 -5.23
N GLY A 24 -6.19 1.83 -6.31
CA GLY A 24 -6.17 1.30 -7.68
C GLY A 24 -4.78 1.28 -8.35
N GLN A 25 -3.73 1.76 -7.68
CA GLN A 25 -2.38 1.83 -8.22
C GLN A 25 -1.56 0.57 -7.91
N THR A 26 -0.85 0.08 -8.92
CA THR A 26 0.10 -1.03 -8.73
C THR A 26 1.34 -0.50 -8.02
N GLY A 27 1.80 -1.21 -7.00
CA GLY A 27 2.98 -0.87 -6.23
C GLY A 27 3.84 -2.10 -5.90
N PRO A 28 5.13 -1.89 -5.60
CA PRO A 28 5.98 -2.92 -4.99
C PRO A 28 5.35 -3.51 -3.74
N VAL A 29 5.53 -4.82 -3.53
CA VAL A 29 5.02 -5.54 -2.36
C VAL A 29 6.17 -6.01 -1.48
N THR A 30 6.05 -5.80 -0.17
CA THR A 30 6.87 -6.46 0.85
C THR A 30 5.99 -7.41 1.63
N PHE A 31 6.49 -8.60 1.92
CA PHE A 31 5.76 -9.66 2.60
C PHE A 31 6.57 -10.20 3.77
N SER A 32 5.91 -10.46 4.89
CA SER A 32 6.47 -11.18 6.04
C SER A 32 5.42 -12.08 6.65
N CYS A 33 5.82 -13.25 7.15
CA CYS A 33 4.94 -14.21 7.81
C CYS A 33 5.77 -15.05 8.78
N ASP A 34 5.17 -15.43 9.91
CA ASP A 34 5.81 -16.26 10.94
C ASP A 34 5.52 -17.77 10.80
N ASP A 35 4.73 -18.18 9.81
CA ASP A 35 4.37 -19.56 9.54
C ASP A 35 4.35 -19.90 8.04
N ASP A 36 4.94 -21.05 7.68
CA ASP A 36 5.10 -21.47 6.29
C ASP A 36 3.76 -21.80 5.62
N LYS A 37 2.80 -22.39 6.34
CA LYS A 37 1.51 -22.79 5.76
C LYS A 37 0.66 -21.56 5.48
N LEU A 38 0.64 -20.60 6.41
CA LEU A 38 0.01 -19.31 6.19
C LEU A 38 0.70 -18.56 5.05
N ALA A 39 2.04 -18.60 4.97
CA ALA A 39 2.77 -17.96 3.88
C ALA A 39 2.39 -18.53 2.51
N VAL A 40 2.39 -19.86 2.36
CA VAL A 40 1.95 -20.52 1.12
C VAL A 40 0.52 -20.12 0.79
N LEU A 41 -0.41 -20.22 1.76
CA LEU A 41 -1.80 -19.81 1.60
C LEU A 41 -1.94 -18.39 1.02
N LEU A 42 -1.18 -17.43 1.55
CA LEU A 42 -1.28 -16.03 1.16
C LEU A 42 -0.63 -15.74 -0.20
N LEU A 43 0.38 -16.51 -0.60
CA LEU A 43 1.16 -16.30 -1.82
C LEU A 43 0.70 -17.14 -3.02
N THR A 44 -0.15 -18.15 -2.80
CA THR A 44 -0.68 -19.02 -3.87
C THR A 44 -2.12 -18.67 -4.22
N ASP A 45 -2.48 -18.86 -5.49
CA ASP A 45 -3.84 -18.70 -5.99
C ASP A 45 -4.49 -17.35 -5.65
N CYS A 46 -3.66 -16.31 -5.50
CA CYS A 46 -4.13 -14.97 -5.20
C CYS A 46 -5.09 -14.52 -6.29
N ARG A 47 -6.31 -14.14 -5.89
CA ARG A 47 -7.37 -13.82 -6.84
C ARG A 47 -8.17 -12.59 -6.45
N CYS A 48 -8.68 -11.91 -7.46
CA CYS A 48 -9.57 -10.77 -7.33
C CYS A 48 -10.59 -10.78 -8.47
N ASP A 49 -11.79 -10.24 -8.22
CA ASP A 49 -12.91 -10.28 -9.16
C ASP A 49 -12.61 -9.58 -10.49
N ALA A 50 -11.74 -8.58 -10.48
CA ALA A 50 -11.46 -7.74 -11.65
C ALA A 50 -10.49 -8.38 -12.66
N VAL A 51 -9.57 -9.24 -12.21
CA VAL A 51 -8.49 -9.80 -13.06
C VAL A 51 -8.32 -11.31 -12.95
N GLY A 52 -9.12 -11.99 -12.12
CA GLY A 52 -8.90 -13.39 -11.80
C GLY A 52 -7.65 -13.56 -10.95
N PHE A 53 -6.69 -14.37 -11.41
CA PHE A 53 -5.44 -14.60 -10.68
C PHE A 53 -4.43 -13.47 -10.86
N PHE A 54 -3.69 -13.16 -9.80
CA PHE A 54 -2.60 -12.18 -9.83
C PHE A 54 -1.37 -12.68 -9.07
N ASN A 55 -0.20 -12.17 -9.43
CA ASN A 55 1.03 -12.44 -8.69
C ASN A 55 1.24 -11.35 -7.63
N LEU A 56 1.18 -11.71 -6.36
CA LEU A 56 1.34 -10.75 -5.26
C LEU A 56 2.74 -10.11 -5.26
N LEU A 57 3.80 -10.91 -5.35
CA LEU A 57 5.18 -10.45 -5.14
C LEU A 57 5.78 -9.75 -6.37
N ALA A 58 5.19 -9.93 -7.56
CA ALA A 58 5.57 -9.17 -8.75
C ALA A 58 5.20 -7.67 -8.68
N GLY A 59 4.44 -7.27 -7.65
CA GLY A 59 3.82 -5.96 -7.54
C GLY A 59 2.32 -6.08 -7.76
N SER A 60 1.53 -5.50 -6.85
CA SER A 60 0.07 -5.63 -6.87
C SER A 60 -0.61 -4.32 -6.51
N LYS A 61 -1.93 -4.27 -6.74
CA LYS A 61 -2.78 -3.18 -6.28
C LYS A 61 -3.29 -3.48 -4.88
N PRO A 62 -3.36 -2.48 -3.98
CA PRO A 62 -4.01 -2.64 -2.68
C PRO A 62 -5.42 -3.22 -2.78
N LEU A 63 -6.20 -2.81 -3.80
CA LEU A 63 -7.52 -3.38 -4.12
C LEU A 63 -7.50 -4.90 -4.27
N TYR A 64 -6.55 -5.43 -5.03
CA TYR A 64 -6.49 -6.87 -5.31
C TYR A 64 -6.15 -7.66 -4.05
N VAL A 65 -5.25 -7.13 -3.23
CA VAL A 65 -4.89 -7.72 -1.93
C VAL A 65 -6.07 -7.72 -0.98
N GLU A 66 -6.79 -6.60 -0.85
CA GLU A 66 -7.94 -6.50 0.05
C GLU A 66 -9.07 -7.46 -0.35
N GLN A 67 -9.37 -7.58 -1.65
CA GLN A 67 -10.36 -8.53 -2.15
C GLN A 67 -9.94 -9.98 -1.89
N TRP A 68 -8.67 -10.31 -2.13
CA TRP A 68 -8.14 -11.64 -1.85
C TRP A 68 -8.24 -12.01 -0.36
N LEU A 69 -7.80 -11.12 0.53
CA LEU A 69 -7.85 -11.35 1.97
C LEU A 69 -9.29 -11.44 2.49
N SER A 70 -10.20 -10.62 1.95
CA SER A 70 -11.63 -10.70 2.27
C SER A 70 -12.21 -12.06 1.91
N TYR A 71 -11.93 -12.56 0.70
CA TYR A 71 -12.33 -13.90 0.29
C TYR A 71 -11.76 -14.99 1.23
N LEU A 72 -10.48 -14.91 1.59
CA LEU A 72 -9.88 -15.88 2.51
C LEU A 72 -10.55 -15.86 3.88
N GLN A 73 -10.91 -14.68 4.39
CA GLN A 73 -11.60 -14.55 5.67
C GLN A 73 -13.04 -15.09 5.60
N GLU A 74 -13.79 -14.73 4.55
CA GLU A 74 -15.16 -15.18 4.33
C GLU A 74 -15.27 -16.70 4.16
N THR A 75 -14.24 -17.33 3.58
CA THR A 75 -14.15 -18.79 3.43
C THR A 75 -13.51 -19.49 4.63
N GLY A 76 -13.18 -18.77 5.70
CA GLY A 76 -12.61 -19.33 6.93
C GLY A 76 -11.18 -19.85 6.79
N ARG A 77 -10.45 -19.46 5.74
CA ARG A 77 -9.04 -19.84 5.53
C ARG A 77 -8.07 -18.98 6.34
N ILE A 78 -8.49 -17.79 6.75
CA ILE A 78 -7.81 -16.95 7.76
C ILE A 78 -8.83 -16.52 8.81
N ALA A 79 -8.37 -16.23 10.03
CA ALA A 79 -9.25 -15.79 11.11
C ALA A 79 -9.64 -14.32 10.96
N ARG A 80 -8.69 -13.46 10.58
CA ARG A 80 -8.89 -12.02 10.51
C ARG A 80 -7.92 -11.34 9.55
N GLN A 81 -8.39 -10.27 8.92
CA GLN A 81 -7.56 -9.28 8.25
C GLN A 81 -7.90 -7.86 8.71
N SER A 82 -6.91 -6.96 8.67
CA SER A 82 -7.14 -5.52 8.80
C SER A 82 -6.18 -4.74 7.93
N SER A 83 -6.61 -3.56 7.46
CA SER A 83 -5.76 -2.65 6.69
C SER A 83 -5.46 -1.36 7.47
N GLN A 84 -4.22 -0.90 7.34
CA GLN A 84 -3.72 0.35 7.87
C GLN A 84 -3.12 1.20 6.76
N LEU A 85 -3.18 2.52 6.93
CA LEU A 85 -2.73 3.48 5.94
C LEU A 85 -1.57 4.29 6.50
N GLU A 86 -0.40 4.14 5.87
CA GLU A 86 0.75 4.99 6.18
C GLU A 86 0.79 6.17 5.20
N SER A 87 1.07 7.34 5.78
CA SER A 87 1.08 8.65 5.13
C SER A 87 2.52 9.08 4.84
N PRO A 88 2.84 9.49 3.60
CA PRO A 88 4.17 9.96 3.28
C PRO A 88 4.56 11.31 3.93
N ALA A 89 3.65 11.91 4.71
CA ALA A 89 3.94 13.05 5.58
C ALA A 89 4.47 12.66 6.98
N GLN A 90 4.59 11.36 7.30
CA GLN A 90 5.21 10.89 8.55
C GLN A 90 6.74 10.89 8.42
N THR A 91 7.44 11.23 9.50
CA THR A 91 8.91 11.40 9.53
C THR A 91 9.69 10.17 9.07
N ASP A 92 9.17 8.97 9.35
CA ASP A 92 9.85 7.69 9.07
C ASP A 92 9.19 6.91 7.93
N TYR A 93 8.49 7.59 7.03
CA TYR A 93 7.69 6.90 6.02
C TYR A 93 8.53 5.99 5.10
N LEU A 94 9.67 6.47 4.59
CA LEU A 94 10.52 5.65 3.74
C LEU A 94 11.20 4.54 4.54
N ALA A 95 11.55 4.81 5.81
CA ALA A 95 12.09 3.79 6.71
C ALA A 95 11.11 2.64 6.91
N ARG A 96 9.83 2.94 7.15
CA ARG A 96 8.74 1.94 7.22
C ARG A 96 8.47 1.22 5.91
N ALA A 97 8.75 1.86 4.77
CA ALA A 97 8.76 1.21 3.45
C ALA A 97 10.05 0.39 3.19
N GLY A 98 10.88 0.20 4.23
CA GLY A 98 12.11 -0.60 4.20
C GLY A 98 13.31 0.16 3.65
N PHE A 99 13.31 1.49 3.67
CA PHE A 99 14.40 2.32 3.18
C PHE A 99 14.80 3.38 4.22
N GLU A 100 15.74 3.01 5.08
CA GLU A 100 16.29 3.88 6.12
C GLU A 100 17.37 4.78 5.52
N HIS A 101 16.97 5.93 5.01
CA HIS A 101 17.89 6.99 4.59
C HIS A 101 17.33 8.35 5.04
N GLU A 102 17.90 8.91 6.12
CA GLU A 102 17.40 10.13 6.76
C GLU A 102 17.30 11.30 5.76
N GLU A 103 18.32 11.48 4.92
CA GLU A 103 18.34 12.55 3.91
C GLU A 103 17.20 12.44 2.88
N LEU A 104 16.76 11.23 2.56
CA LEU A 104 15.69 11.01 1.58
C LEU A 104 14.30 11.12 2.21
N ASN A 105 14.16 10.80 3.51
CA ASN A 105 12.95 11.17 4.27
C ASN A 105 12.85 12.69 4.39
N ALA A 106 13.96 13.38 4.65
CA ALA A 106 14.01 14.84 4.66
C ALA A 106 13.67 15.44 3.29
N LEU A 107 14.22 14.89 2.20
CA LEU A 107 13.89 15.29 0.82
C LEU A 107 12.41 15.09 0.51
N LEU A 108 11.83 13.94 0.88
CA LEU A 108 10.39 13.70 0.71
C LEU A 108 9.58 14.77 1.47
N GLY A 109 9.96 15.08 2.71
CA GLY A 109 9.36 16.17 3.50
C GLY A 109 9.47 17.54 2.81
N GLN A 110 10.61 17.86 2.20
CA GLN A 110 10.81 19.10 1.44
C GLN A 110 9.97 19.14 0.16
N ILE A 111 9.90 18.04 -0.59
CA ILE A 111 9.04 17.93 -1.78
C ILE A 111 7.58 18.17 -1.41
N TYR A 112 7.14 17.64 -0.27
CA TYR A 112 5.81 17.91 0.28
C TYR A 112 5.54 19.40 0.49
N GLN A 113 6.50 20.11 1.10
CA GLN A 113 6.39 21.55 1.36
C GLN A 113 6.42 22.36 0.07
N VAL A 114 7.39 22.11 -0.82
CA VAL A 114 7.60 22.86 -2.07
C VAL A 114 6.48 22.62 -3.07
N ALA A 115 5.99 21.39 -3.20
CA ALA A 115 4.87 21.06 -4.08
C ALA A 115 3.51 21.53 -3.52
N GLY A 116 3.49 22.20 -2.37
CA GLY A 116 2.30 22.80 -1.78
C GLY A 116 1.25 21.77 -1.34
N PHE A 117 1.68 20.59 -0.91
CA PHE A 117 0.77 19.58 -0.39
C PHE A 117 0.43 19.90 1.07
N ASN A 118 -0.80 20.38 1.30
CA ASN A 118 -1.28 20.56 2.67
C ASN A 118 -1.49 19.19 3.33
N ARG A 119 -0.91 18.99 4.53
CA ARG A 119 -1.04 17.76 5.32
C ARG A 119 -2.49 17.33 5.53
N LEU A 120 -3.41 18.29 5.73
CA LEU A 120 -4.84 18.03 5.88
C LEU A 120 -5.47 17.54 4.56
N GLN A 121 -5.09 18.13 3.42
CA GLN A 121 -5.59 17.71 2.10
C GLN A 121 -5.14 16.28 1.78
N ILE A 122 -3.86 15.97 2.04
CA ILE A 122 -3.34 14.61 1.87
C ILE A 122 -4.05 13.64 2.81
N ASN A 123 -4.15 13.94 4.11
CA ASN A 123 -4.84 13.03 5.03
C ASN A 123 -6.30 12.79 4.61
N ARG A 124 -7.00 13.81 4.10
CA ARG A 124 -8.36 13.65 3.54
C ARG A 124 -8.36 12.77 2.29
N TYR A 125 -7.41 12.96 1.39
CA TYR A 125 -7.28 12.13 0.19
C TYR A 125 -6.98 10.68 0.56
N LEU A 126 -5.95 10.45 1.38
CA LEU A 126 -5.56 9.12 1.82
C LEU A 126 -6.68 8.41 2.59
N LYS A 127 -7.53 9.14 3.32
CA LYS A 127 -8.70 8.56 4.00
C LYS A 127 -9.73 8.01 3.01
N ASN A 128 -9.93 8.65 1.87
CA ASN A 128 -10.97 8.29 0.90
C ASN A 128 -10.43 7.48 -0.30
N ARG A 129 -9.12 7.23 -0.37
CA ARG A 129 -8.47 6.63 -1.55
C ARG A 129 -8.91 5.20 -1.89
N HIS A 130 -9.55 4.52 -0.94
CA HIS A 130 -10.13 3.20 -1.13
C HIS A 130 -11.50 3.25 -1.85
N ASN A 131 -12.01 4.44 -2.18
CA ASN A 131 -13.29 4.60 -2.86
C ASN A 131 -13.14 5.51 -4.10
N PRO A 132 -12.94 4.92 -5.30
CA PRO A 132 -12.75 5.66 -6.54
C PRO A 132 -13.89 6.64 -6.85
N THR A 133 -15.13 6.28 -6.53
CA THR A 133 -16.31 7.14 -6.71
C THR A 133 -16.25 8.38 -5.81
N THR A 134 -15.80 8.20 -4.57
CA THR A 134 -15.60 9.31 -3.63
C THR A 134 -14.45 10.21 -4.09
N LEU A 135 -13.38 9.64 -4.65
CA LEU A 135 -12.29 10.44 -5.21
C LEU A 135 -12.76 11.27 -6.41
N ALA A 136 -13.45 10.66 -7.37
CA ALA A 136 -13.93 11.31 -8.59
C ALA A 136 -14.95 12.43 -8.34
N THR A 137 -15.66 12.40 -7.21
CA THR A 137 -16.65 13.43 -6.84
C THR A 137 -16.07 14.56 -5.98
N ARG A 138 -14.97 14.30 -5.25
CA ARG A 138 -14.38 15.27 -4.31
C ARG A 138 -13.17 16.01 -4.83
N TYR A 139 -12.50 15.48 -5.85
CA TYR A 139 -11.26 16.01 -6.37
C TYR A 139 -11.39 16.20 -7.88
N ASP A 140 -10.82 17.30 -8.39
CA ASP A 140 -10.74 17.49 -9.83
C ASP A 140 -9.62 16.64 -10.45
N GLN A 141 -9.58 16.58 -11.79
CA GLN A 141 -8.59 15.77 -12.50
C GLN A 141 -7.14 16.25 -12.24
N LYS A 142 -6.91 17.56 -12.04
CA LYS A 142 -5.58 18.11 -11.79
C LYS A 142 -5.08 17.76 -10.39
N GLU A 143 -5.95 17.80 -9.39
CA GLU A 143 -5.65 17.38 -8.03
C GLU A 143 -5.32 15.88 -7.96
N LEU A 144 -6.12 15.05 -8.63
CA LEU A 144 -5.84 13.62 -8.72
C LEU A 144 -4.49 13.35 -9.40
N GLU A 145 -4.17 14.07 -10.47
CA GLU A 145 -2.88 13.96 -11.16
C GLU A 145 -1.71 14.34 -10.25
N ARG A 146 -1.85 15.39 -9.42
CA ARG A 146 -0.83 15.76 -8.43
C ARG A 146 -0.57 14.62 -7.43
N TYR A 147 -1.60 13.92 -6.96
CA TYR A 147 -1.40 12.76 -6.09
C TYR A 147 -0.71 11.60 -6.82
N ARG A 148 -0.99 11.37 -8.11
CA ARG A 148 -0.27 10.37 -8.91
C ARG A 148 1.21 10.71 -9.05
N GLN A 149 1.54 11.97 -9.35
CA GLN A 149 2.93 12.43 -9.42
C GLN A 149 3.66 12.24 -8.09
N LEU A 150 2.99 12.49 -6.97
CA LEU A 150 3.54 12.23 -5.64
C LEU A 150 3.85 10.74 -5.43
N ASN A 151 2.96 9.85 -5.88
CA ASN A 151 3.22 8.41 -5.87
C ASN A 151 4.48 8.07 -6.68
N ASP A 152 4.64 8.65 -7.87
CA ASP A 152 5.78 8.38 -8.75
C ASP A 152 7.10 8.86 -8.14
N ILE A 153 7.10 10.02 -7.46
CA ILE A 153 8.25 10.52 -6.70
C ILE A 153 8.62 9.51 -5.61
N ILE A 154 7.65 9.08 -4.81
CA ILE A 154 7.87 8.11 -3.72
C ILE A 154 8.45 6.81 -4.27
N LEU A 155 7.89 6.28 -5.36
CA LEU A 155 8.38 5.08 -6.02
C LEU A 155 9.79 5.26 -6.58
N THR A 156 10.10 6.44 -7.11
CA THR A 156 11.44 6.77 -7.62
C THR A 156 12.46 6.81 -6.49
N LEU A 157 12.14 7.46 -5.37
CA LEU A 157 12.99 7.49 -4.18
C LEU A 157 13.24 6.06 -3.65
N LEU A 158 12.21 5.20 -3.66
CA LEU A 158 12.36 3.81 -3.24
C LEU A 158 13.15 2.95 -4.23
N LYS A 159 13.23 3.31 -5.51
CA LYS A 159 14.14 2.66 -6.47
C LYS A 159 15.61 2.98 -6.16
N LEU A 160 15.89 4.14 -5.56
CA LEU A 160 17.25 4.49 -5.10
C LEU A 160 17.74 3.57 -3.97
N LYS A 161 16.85 2.83 -3.30
CA LYS A 161 17.19 1.72 -2.39
C LYS A 161 18.07 0.65 -3.04
N ARG A 162 18.11 0.58 -4.38
CA ARG A 162 19.01 -0.30 -5.11
C ARG A 162 20.23 0.48 -5.62
N PRO A 163 21.31 0.59 -4.84
CA PRO A 163 22.63 0.39 -5.43
C PRO A 163 22.75 -1.10 -5.82
N GLN A 164 23.59 -1.37 -6.82
CA GLN A 164 23.87 -2.70 -7.37
C GLN A 164 24.14 -3.77 -6.30
#